data_AF-A0A7W2PHZ0-F1
#
_entry.id   AF-A0A7W2PHZ0-F1
#
_cell.length_a   1.000
_cell.length_b   1.000
_cell.length_c   1.000
_cell.angle_alpha   90.00
_cell.angle_beta   90.00
_cell.angle_gamma   90.00
#
_symmetry.space_group_name_H-M   'P 1'
#
loop_
_entity.id
_entity.type
_entity.pdbx_description
1 polymer ?
#
loop_
_entity_poly.entity_id
_entity_poly.type
_entity_poly.pdbx_seq_one_letter_code
_entity_poly.pdbx_strand_id
1 'polypeptide(L)'
;MTKAIILLLLMSCLACSSPSENIDSHSDSHIDSNNHAQTEPSLYQEMGEKPALDNIIDNLINIIGQDDVVFSHFAQSNVTRFKDQLTVFLCHLADGPCQYKGDSMKDIHQGMYINKNEFNHFVELFIEAMDNADISYPIQNKLLARLAPLRKTIIKI
;
A
#
# COMPACT_ATOMS: atom_id res chain seq x y z
N MET A 1 -39.91 29.81 -26.26
CA MET A 1 -39.61 28.94 -27.41
C MET A 1 -39.21 27.58 -26.88
N THR A 2 -40.12 26.62 -27.00
CA THR A 2 -40.07 25.25 -26.49
C THR A 2 -39.37 24.32 -27.47
N LYS A 3 -38.33 23.60 -27.02
CA LYS A 3 -37.84 22.31 -27.55
C LYS A 3 -37.18 21.60 -26.36
N ALA A 4 -37.83 20.71 -25.62
CA ALA A 4 -38.21 19.34 -25.98
C ALA A 4 -37.10 18.60 -26.75
N ILE A 5 -36.46 17.63 -26.09
CA ILE A 5 -36.29 16.23 -26.56
C ILE A 5 -35.79 15.42 -25.36
N ILE A 6 -36.72 14.66 -24.79
CA ILE A 6 -36.51 13.60 -23.82
C ILE A 6 -36.06 12.38 -24.64
N LEU A 7 -34.85 11.87 -24.41
CA LEU A 7 -34.39 10.61 -24.98
C LEU A 7 -34.66 9.48 -23.98
N LEU A 8 -35.77 8.78 -24.19
CA LEU A 8 -36.11 7.52 -23.52
C LEU A 8 -35.13 6.42 -24.02
N LEU A 9 -34.26 5.93 -23.13
CA LEU A 9 -33.51 4.69 -23.32
C LEU A 9 -34.37 3.51 -22.85
N LEU A 10 -35.00 2.81 -23.79
CA LEU A 10 -35.65 1.52 -23.56
C LEU A 10 -34.58 0.42 -23.55
N MET A 11 -34.15 0.01 -22.36
CA MET A 11 -33.36 -1.21 -22.15
C MET A 11 -34.30 -2.34 -21.72
N SER A 12 -34.82 -3.05 -22.70
CA SER A 12 -35.61 -4.27 -22.53
C SER A 12 -34.68 -5.49 -22.41
N CYS A 13 -34.30 -5.84 -21.20
CA CYS A 13 -33.79 -7.18 -20.88
C CYS A 13 -34.92 -7.98 -20.21
N LEU A 14 -35.70 -8.70 -20.99
CA LEU A 14 -36.49 -9.83 -20.51
C LEU A 14 -36.22 -11.03 -21.41
N ALA A 15 -35.21 -11.82 -21.06
CA ALA A 15 -35.16 -13.23 -21.41
C ALA A 15 -35.54 -14.03 -20.17
N CYS A 16 -36.73 -14.64 -20.20
CA CYS A 16 -37.16 -15.68 -19.28
C CYS A 16 -36.97 -17.03 -19.97
N SER A 17 -36.36 -18.01 -19.30
CA SER A 17 -36.89 -19.39 -19.19
C SER A 17 -35.91 -20.31 -18.46
N SER A 18 -36.51 -21.24 -17.71
CA SER A 18 -36.04 -22.01 -16.56
C SER A 18 -35.68 -23.47 -16.93
N PRO A 19 -35.93 -24.52 -16.12
CA PRO A 19 -35.00 -25.15 -15.17
C PRO A 19 -34.74 -26.67 -15.40
N SER A 20 -33.75 -27.20 -14.66
CA SER A 20 -33.67 -28.51 -13.96
C SER A 20 -33.76 -29.88 -14.68
N GLU A 21 -32.89 -30.78 -14.19
CA GLU A 21 -32.91 -32.27 -14.18
C GLU A 21 -32.42 -33.07 -15.41
N ASN A 22 -31.31 -33.79 -15.23
CA ASN A 22 -31.37 -35.24 -15.00
C ASN A 22 -30.04 -35.84 -14.51
N ILE A 23 -30.20 -36.81 -13.61
CA ILE A 23 -29.22 -37.71 -12.98
C ILE A 23 -28.64 -38.65 -14.03
N ASP A 24 -27.33 -38.93 -13.97
CA ASP A 24 -26.83 -40.30 -14.14
C ASP A 24 -25.44 -40.46 -13.53
N SER A 25 -25.34 -41.49 -12.70
CA SER A 25 -24.13 -42.01 -12.08
C SER A 25 -23.28 -42.76 -13.08
N HIS A 26 -22.06 -42.29 -13.33
CA HIS A 26 -20.91 -43.16 -13.56
C HIS A 26 -19.70 -42.55 -12.85
N SER A 27 -19.23 -43.29 -11.84
CA SER A 27 -18.00 -43.04 -11.11
C SER A 27 -16.82 -43.37 -12.04
N ASP A 28 -16.40 -42.39 -12.83
CA ASP A 28 -15.05 -42.35 -13.37
C ASP A 28 -14.33 -41.18 -12.73
N SER A 29 -13.18 -41.49 -12.13
CA SER A 29 -12.31 -40.56 -11.42
C SER A 29 -11.70 -39.55 -12.39
N HIS A 30 -12.43 -38.48 -12.71
CA HIS A 30 -11.83 -37.24 -13.14
C HIS A 30 -11.36 -36.48 -11.90
N ILE A 31 -10.07 -36.58 -11.61
CA ILE A 31 -9.38 -35.59 -10.79
C ILE A 31 -9.40 -34.29 -11.60
N ASP A 32 -10.42 -33.46 -11.39
CA ASP A 32 -10.40 -32.07 -11.83
C ASP A 32 -9.28 -31.37 -11.07
N SER A 33 -8.09 -31.40 -11.67
CA SER A 33 -6.90 -30.68 -11.24
C SER A 33 -7.04 -29.20 -11.60
N ASN A 34 -8.09 -28.55 -11.08
CA ASN A 34 -8.17 -27.10 -11.02
C ASN A 34 -7.99 -26.67 -9.56
N ASN A 35 -6.91 -27.15 -8.94
CA ASN A 35 -6.34 -26.47 -7.79
C ASN A 35 -5.48 -25.32 -8.31
N HIS A 36 -6.14 -24.32 -8.89
CA HIS A 36 -5.53 -23.02 -9.12
C HIS A 36 -5.37 -22.41 -7.73
N ALA A 37 -4.28 -22.75 -7.04
CA ALA A 37 -3.91 -22.14 -5.78
C ALA A 37 -3.84 -20.63 -6.04
N GLN A 38 -4.90 -19.92 -5.70
CA GLN A 38 -4.93 -18.47 -5.77
C GLN A 38 -3.99 -18.00 -4.67
N THR A 39 -2.76 -17.68 -5.04
CA THR A 39 -1.84 -17.00 -4.14
C THR A 39 -2.50 -15.69 -3.77
N GLU A 40 -2.75 -15.49 -2.47
CA GLU A 40 -3.25 -14.21 -1.96
C GLU A 40 -2.34 -13.07 -2.44
N PRO A 41 -2.91 -11.92 -2.83
CA PRO A 41 -2.10 -10.80 -3.29
C PRO A 41 -1.12 -10.34 -2.20
N SER A 42 0.06 -9.91 -2.60
CA SER A 42 0.99 -9.30 -1.65
C SER A 42 0.47 -7.96 -1.13
N LEU A 43 1.00 -7.48 0.00
CA LEU A 43 0.62 -6.15 0.51
C LEU A 43 0.94 -5.05 -0.51
N TYR A 44 2.03 -5.21 -1.27
CA TYR A 44 2.39 -4.32 -2.37
C TYR A 44 1.28 -4.28 -3.45
N GLN A 45 0.74 -5.44 -3.83
CA GLN A 45 -0.38 -5.52 -4.78
C GLN A 45 -1.67 -4.95 -4.20
N GLU A 46 -2.01 -5.30 -2.95
CA GLU A 46 -3.19 -4.76 -2.26
C GLU A 46 -3.18 -3.23 -2.19
N MET A 47 -2.00 -2.63 -1.99
CA MET A 47 -1.82 -1.19 -1.84
C MET A 47 -1.92 -0.40 -3.15
N GLY A 48 -1.81 -1.06 -4.32
CA GLY A 48 -1.74 -0.38 -5.62
C GLY A 48 -0.31 -0.19 -6.14
N GLU A 49 0.61 -1.05 -5.70
CA GLU A 49 1.95 -1.20 -6.25
C GLU A 49 2.79 0.10 -6.21
N LYS A 50 3.66 0.30 -7.21
CA LYS A 50 4.58 1.44 -7.27
C LYS A 50 3.86 2.80 -7.27
N PRO A 51 2.77 3.02 -8.03
CA PRO A 51 2.06 4.30 -8.01
C PRO A 51 1.60 4.72 -6.61
N ALA A 52 1.08 3.78 -5.82
CA ALA A 52 0.69 4.06 -4.44
C ALA A 52 1.89 4.43 -3.56
N LEU A 53 2.99 3.70 -3.64
CA LEU A 53 4.22 4.03 -2.90
C LEU A 53 4.79 5.40 -3.28
N ASP A 54 4.84 5.72 -4.57
CA ASP A 54 5.33 7.00 -5.04
C ASP A 54 4.48 8.16 -4.48
N ASN A 55 3.14 8.01 -4.48
CA ASN A 55 2.22 9.01 -3.92
C ASN A 55 2.40 9.18 -2.41
N ILE A 56 2.49 8.08 -1.64
CA ILE A 56 2.73 8.14 -0.19
C ILE A 56 4.03 8.90 0.09
N ILE A 57 5.09 8.62 -0.65
CA ILE A 57 6.42 9.20 -0.38
C ILE A 57 6.47 10.67 -0.80
N ASP A 58 5.84 11.04 -1.91
CA ASP A 58 5.73 12.45 -2.31
C ASP A 58 4.94 13.26 -1.28
N ASN A 59 3.84 12.72 -0.77
CA ASN A 59 3.08 13.34 0.33
C ASN A 59 3.95 13.47 1.59
N LEU A 60 4.66 12.41 1.99
CA LEU A 60 5.52 12.41 3.17
C LEU A 60 6.64 13.46 3.08
N ILE A 61 7.30 13.58 1.93
CA ILE A 61 8.35 14.58 1.69
C ILE A 61 7.80 16.00 1.87
N ASN A 62 6.61 16.26 1.32
CA ASN A 62 5.97 17.57 1.44
C ASN A 62 5.59 17.87 2.89
N ILE A 63 5.05 16.90 3.63
CA ILE A 63 4.66 17.04 5.03
C ILE A 63 5.90 17.30 5.91
N ILE A 64 6.96 16.48 5.76
CA ILE A 64 8.23 16.66 6.50
C ILE A 64 8.85 18.03 6.22
N GLY A 65 8.78 18.51 4.97
CA GLY A 65 9.32 19.81 4.57
C GLY A 65 8.66 21.00 5.27
N GLN A 66 7.52 20.80 5.94
CA GLN A 66 6.75 21.80 6.65
C GLN A 66 6.70 21.54 8.17
N ASP A 67 7.41 20.51 8.66
CA ASP A 67 7.29 20.04 10.04
C ASP A 67 8.47 20.45 10.92
N ASP A 68 8.23 21.34 11.89
CA ASP A 68 9.27 21.86 12.79
C ASP A 68 9.83 20.82 13.77
N VAL A 69 9.18 19.67 13.95
CA VAL A 69 9.62 18.63 14.91
C VAL A 69 10.69 17.72 14.29
N VAL A 70 10.52 17.30 13.04
CA VAL A 70 11.45 16.35 12.40
C VAL A 70 12.31 16.95 11.30
N PHE A 71 11.95 18.12 10.73
CA PHE A 71 12.65 18.68 9.56
C PHE A 71 14.15 18.83 9.74
N SER A 72 14.64 19.15 10.94
CA SER A 72 16.07 19.28 11.22
C SER A 72 16.87 18.00 10.90
N HIS A 73 16.27 16.81 11.04
CA HIS A 73 16.89 15.54 10.67
C HIS A 73 17.02 15.36 9.15
N PHE A 74 16.21 16.07 8.37
CA PHE A 74 16.15 15.96 6.90
C PHE A 74 16.74 17.16 6.16
N ALA A 75 17.11 18.24 6.85
CA ALA A 75 17.53 19.51 6.25
C ALA A 75 18.74 19.41 5.30
N GLN A 76 19.57 18.37 5.42
CA GLN A 76 20.73 18.11 4.56
C GLN A 76 20.56 16.87 3.67
N SER A 77 19.38 16.26 3.68
CA SER A 77 19.10 15.05 2.91
C SER A 77 19.01 15.35 1.42
N ASN A 78 19.55 14.45 0.61
CA ASN A 78 19.25 14.43 -0.82
C ASN A 78 17.84 13.85 -1.02
N VAL A 79 16.88 14.72 -1.35
CA VAL A 79 15.45 14.36 -1.46
C VAL A 79 15.22 13.26 -2.51
N THR A 80 15.86 13.33 -3.67
CA THR A 80 15.76 12.30 -4.71
C THR A 80 16.22 10.94 -4.19
N ARG A 81 17.39 10.90 -3.54
CA ARG A 81 17.93 9.67 -2.95
C ARG A 81 17.04 9.14 -1.83
N PHE A 82 16.49 10.02 -0.99
CA PHE A 82 15.57 9.63 0.08
C PHE A 82 14.31 8.97 -0.50
N LYS A 83 13.68 9.61 -1.50
CA LYS A 83 12.54 9.06 -2.22
C LYS A 83 12.85 7.66 -2.77
N ASP A 84 13.91 7.53 -3.56
CA ASP A 84 14.28 6.26 -4.19
C ASP A 84 14.52 5.14 -3.17
N GLN A 85 15.27 5.44 -2.09
CA GLN A 85 15.58 4.44 -1.06
C GLN A 85 14.34 4.03 -0.25
N LEU A 86 13.48 4.99 0.11
CA LEU A 86 12.26 4.68 0.85
C LEU A 86 11.27 3.90 -0.04
N THR A 87 11.14 4.24 -1.32
CA THR A 87 10.29 3.49 -2.27
C THR A 87 10.74 2.03 -2.38
N VAL A 88 12.04 1.79 -2.59
CA VAL A 88 12.58 0.42 -2.69
C VAL A 88 12.42 -0.33 -1.37
N PHE A 89 12.65 0.34 -0.24
CA PHE A 89 12.49 -0.25 1.09
C PHE A 89 11.04 -0.67 1.36
N LEU A 90 10.06 0.21 1.13
CA LEU A 90 8.65 -0.11 1.33
C LEU A 90 8.14 -1.15 0.33
N CYS A 91 8.59 -1.11 -0.93
CA CYS A 91 8.30 -2.14 -1.91
C CYS A 91 8.78 -3.52 -1.44
N HIS A 92 10.03 -3.61 -0.98
CA HIS A 92 10.59 -4.85 -0.43
C HIS A 92 9.81 -5.31 0.82
N LEU A 93 9.55 -4.39 1.75
CA LEU A 93 8.86 -4.68 3.01
C LEU A 93 7.42 -5.15 2.79
N ALA A 94 6.75 -4.68 1.74
CA ALA A 94 5.38 -5.06 1.40
C ALA A 94 5.28 -6.32 0.52
N ASP A 95 6.35 -7.13 0.43
CA ASP A 95 6.46 -8.31 -0.44
C ASP A 95 6.27 -7.98 -1.94
N GLY A 96 6.71 -6.78 -2.34
CA GLY A 96 6.85 -6.40 -3.74
C GLY A 96 8.11 -7.02 -4.38
N PRO A 97 8.29 -6.86 -5.70
CA PRO A 97 9.39 -7.47 -6.43
C PRO A 97 10.76 -6.81 -6.15
N CYS A 98 10.80 -5.74 -5.36
CA CYS A 98 12.01 -4.99 -5.10
C CYS A 98 12.93 -5.70 -4.11
N GLN A 99 14.23 -5.63 -4.36
CA GLN A 99 15.25 -6.05 -3.42
C GLN A 99 15.90 -4.82 -2.79
N TYR A 100 15.72 -4.66 -1.49
CA TYR A 100 16.44 -3.63 -0.74
C TYR A 100 17.90 -4.06 -0.53
N LYS A 101 18.83 -3.22 -1.00
CA LYS A 101 20.29 -3.42 -0.88
C LYS A 101 20.98 -2.26 -0.16
N GLY A 102 20.19 -1.40 0.48
CA GLY A 102 20.72 -0.30 1.28
C GLY A 102 21.25 -0.76 2.63
N ASP A 103 21.76 0.20 3.39
CA ASP A 103 22.27 -0.02 4.73
C ASP A 103 21.16 -0.49 5.70
N SER A 104 21.54 -1.09 6.82
CA SER A 104 20.55 -1.52 7.80
C SER A 104 19.86 -0.31 8.45
N MET A 105 18.63 -0.50 8.96
CA MET A 105 17.93 0.57 9.71
C MET A 105 18.73 1.08 10.91
N LYS A 106 19.60 0.24 11.49
CA LYS A 106 20.48 0.67 12.58
C LYS A 106 21.57 1.61 12.07
N ASP A 107 22.21 1.25 10.96
CA ASP A 107 23.34 2.02 10.41
C ASP A 107 22.87 3.37 9.85
N ILE A 108 21.72 3.39 9.18
CA ILE A 108 21.12 4.63 8.64
C ILE A 108 20.84 5.64 9.75
N HIS A 109 20.33 5.20 10.90
CA HIS A 109 19.92 6.09 11.99
C HIS A 109 20.98 6.25 13.08
N GLN A 110 22.18 5.69 12.88
CA GLN A 110 23.27 5.76 13.84
C GLN A 110 23.72 7.22 14.02
N GLY A 111 23.79 7.66 15.28
CA GLY A 111 24.27 9.00 15.63
C GLY A 111 23.26 10.14 15.41
N MET A 112 22.02 9.82 14.99
CA MET A 112 20.95 10.83 14.85
C MET A 112 20.26 11.16 16.19
N TYR A 113 20.44 10.34 17.22
CA TYR A 113 19.86 10.53 18.57
C TYR A 113 18.33 10.73 18.58
N ILE A 114 17.63 10.08 17.65
CA ILE A 114 16.17 10.15 17.52
C ILE A 114 15.52 9.66 18.81
N ASN A 115 14.72 10.52 19.42
CA ASN A 115 13.98 10.23 20.64
C ASN A 115 12.58 9.68 20.36
N LYS A 116 11.88 9.23 21.41
CA LYS A 116 10.54 8.63 21.28
C LYS A 116 9.50 9.59 20.69
N ASN A 117 9.57 10.87 21.04
CA ASN A 117 8.61 11.87 20.55
C ASN A 117 8.80 12.10 19.05
N GLU A 118 10.02 12.34 18.60
CA GLU A 118 10.35 12.54 17.18
C GLU A 118 9.96 11.31 16.34
N PHE A 119 10.25 10.10 16.82
CA PHE A 119 9.88 8.88 16.11
C PHE A 119 8.35 8.73 16.00
N ASN A 120 7.62 8.94 17.09
CA ASN A 120 6.17 8.83 17.08
C ASN A 120 5.54 9.90 16.17
N HIS A 121 6.06 11.12 16.23
CA HIS A 121 5.64 12.21 15.35
C HIS A 121 5.86 11.85 13.88
N PHE A 122 7.03 11.32 13.52
CA PHE A 122 7.27 10.84 12.15
C PHE A 122 6.27 9.75 11.72
N VAL A 123 5.88 8.84 12.63
CA VAL A 123 4.84 7.84 12.32
C VAL A 123 3.49 8.50 12.06
N GLU A 124 3.13 9.55 12.80
CA GLU A 124 1.91 10.34 12.57
C GLU A 124 1.93 11.02 11.19
N LEU A 125 3.06 11.65 10.81
CA LEU A 125 3.24 12.23 9.47
C LEU A 125 3.17 11.17 8.37
N PHE A 126 3.66 9.96 8.63
CA PHE A 126 3.58 8.84 7.68
C PHE A 126 2.16 8.32 7.51
N ILE A 127 1.36 8.30 8.58
CA ILE A 127 -0.07 7.98 8.51
C ILE A 127 -0.80 9.03 7.68
N GLU A 128 -0.57 10.32 7.94
CA GLU A 128 -1.14 11.41 7.14
C GLU A 128 -0.77 11.31 5.66
N ALA A 129 0.49 10.94 5.35
CA ALA A 129 0.93 10.74 3.98
C ALA A 129 0.19 9.59 3.26
N MET A 130 -0.15 8.52 3.98
CA MET A 130 -0.95 7.41 3.46
C MET A 130 -2.42 7.80 3.31
N ASP A 131 -2.99 8.57 4.24
CA ASP A 131 -4.34 9.13 4.13
C ASP A 131 -4.46 10.00 2.88
N ASN A 132 -3.51 10.91 2.65
CA ASN A 132 -3.44 11.76 1.46
C ASN A 132 -3.17 10.99 0.15
N ALA A 133 -2.79 9.72 0.24
CA ALA A 133 -2.62 8.82 -0.90
C ALA A 133 -3.82 7.85 -1.08
N ASP A 134 -4.92 8.09 -0.37
CA ASP A 134 -6.15 7.28 -0.41
C ASP A 134 -5.93 5.80 -0.05
N ILE A 135 -4.93 5.50 0.79
CA ILE A 135 -4.68 4.13 1.25
C ILE A 135 -5.69 3.78 2.34
N SER A 136 -6.44 2.69 2.16
CA SER A 136 -7.42 2.28 3.16
C SER A 136 -6.78 1.96 4.52
N TYR A 137 -7.46 2.33 5.61
CA TYR A 137 -6.99 2.09 6.98
C TYR A 137 -6.52 0.65 7.27
N PRO A 138 -7.20 -0.42 6.79
CA PRO A 138 -6.69 -1.79 6.95
C PRO A 138 -5.32 -2.01 6.30
N ILE A 139 -5.08 -1.45 5.12
CA ILE A 139 -3.80 -1.58 4.41
C ILE A 139 -2.70 -0.79 5.13
N GLN A 140 -3.01 0.42 5.59
CA GLN A 140 -2.08 1.22 6.40
C GLN A 140 -1.60 0.43 7.63
N ASN A 141 -2.54 -0.16 8.37
CA ASN A 141 -2.21 -0.97 9.55
C ASN A 141 -1.35 -2.19 9.22
N LYS A 142 -1.58 -2.86 8.08
CA LYS A 142 -0.71 -3.95 7.62
C LYS A 142 0.72 -3.46 7.38
N LEU A 143 0.90 -2.29 6.75
CA LEU A 143 2.22 -1.71 6.51
C LEU A 143 2.91 -1.28 7.81
N LEU A 144 2.20 -0.57 8.68
CA LEU A 144 2.69 -0.14 9.98
C LEU A 144 3.10 -1.32 10.87
N ALA A 145 2.35 -2.41 10.85
CA ALA A 145 2.69 -3.63 11.58
C ALA A 145 4.04 -4.23 11.14
N ARG A 146 4.37 -4.14 9.85
CA ARG A 146 5.68 -4.59 9.32
C ARG A 146 6.82 -3.63 9.68
N LEU A 147 6.54 -2.34 9.81
CA LEU A 147 7.52 -1.31 10.21
C LEU A 147 7.79 -1.30 11.71
N ALA A 148 6.79 -1.59 12.55
CA ALA A 148 6.87 -1.46 14.01
C ALA A 148 8.09 -2.15 14.66
N PRO A 149 8.55 -3.35 14.25
CA PRO A 149 9.73 -4.00 14.82
C PRO A 149 11.03 -3.20 14.64
N LEU A 150 11.10 -2.31 13.65
CA LEU A 150 12.29 -1.48 13.34
C LEU A 150 12.46 -0.34 14.35
N ARG A 151 11.41 0.00 15.10
CA ARG A 151 11.46 1.05 16.13
C ARG A 151 12.66 0.91 17.07
N LYS A 152 12.97 -0.32 17.49
CA LYS A 152 14.08 -0.61 18.42
C LYS A 152 15.48 -0.39 17.82
N THR A 153 15.59 -0.33 16.49
CA THR A 153 16.86 -0.08 15.80
C THR A 153 17.09 1.40 15.53
N ILE A 154 16.03 2.21 15.62
CA ILE A 154 16.03 3.64 15.25
C ILE A 154 16.10 4.52 16.49
N ILE A 155 15.28 4.23 17.51
CA ILE A 155 15.25 5.03 18.73
C ILE A 155 16.43 4.65 19.61
N LYS A 156 17.12 5.67 20.13
CA LYS A 156 18.05 5.48 21.23
C LYS A 156 17.27 5.24 22.53
N ILE A 157 17.42 4.04 23.09
CA ILE A 157 16.89 3.68 24.42
C ILE A 157 17.85 4.21 25.50
#